data_AF-A0A930HSI2-F1
#
_entry.id   AF-A0A930HSI2-F1
#
_cell.length_a   1.000
_cell.length_b   1.000
_cell.length_c   1.000
_cell.angle_alpha   90.00
_cell.angle_beta   90.00
_cell.angle_gamma   90.00
#
_symmetry.space_group_name_H-M   'P 1'
#
loop_
_entity.id
_entity.type
_entity.pdbx_description
1 polymer ?
#
loop_
_entity_poly.entity_id
_entity_poly.type
_entity_poly.pdbx_seq_one_letter_code
_entity_poly.pdbx_strand_id
1 'polypeptide(L)'
;MQNKGFVTFVTVSLALICAFYLSFSLITNHYDGKAEKMGEVAGKAYLDSMANEKVFLGYTLKEARKQQIGLGLDLKGGMNVILKLNAGDLVKSLAGNTDDPNFQKAIQAASKSTSQGNYIDQFVAEYKKLSPGVNLAVVFGSGDLRDQINPSTTEDKVIELLKEKYNSAVEASFNVLSTRIDRFGVVAPNLQRLEGQGRILVELPGVKDPERVRELLQRSANLQFWRTYTFDEVANDLAGLSDRLLALGAPAARPIPVAADSVAANDSTAHDSAALVAPAPAAAPSQLASIDTLSKYLQLGGRGGATVGLAQDRDRNKIDSLLALATEYHLLPEDLTLLWGAKPIQDPKTRKLTNIYELYAIRTNRAMKPDLSGDVVTSAKADVDHNRLGSAEPQVSMTMNQEGAQIWARLTKESIGRSIAIVLDGVVYSAPNVNNEITGGNSSITGNFTIEEANDLANVLNSGKMETSVVIEQENVVGPTLGKASIQAGIISFAIALVLLMVYMCLAYGFIPGMIANLALIVNSFFTLGILASFNAVLTLSGIAGLVLTLGMA
;
A
#
# COMPACT_ATOMS: atom_id res chain seq x y z
N MET A 1 6.51 -9.25 -60.81
CA MET A 1 5.62 -10.11 -60.01
C MET A 1 6.36 -10.96 -58.94
N GLN A 2 7.60 -10.64 -58.56
CA GLN A 2 8.43 -11.49 -57.68
C GLN A 2 8.11 -11.42 -56.18
N ASN A 3 7.34 -10.44 -55.69
CA ASN A 3 7.01 -10.32 -54.26
C ASN A 3 5.63 -10.86 -53.86
N LYS A 4 4.83 -11.43 -54.79
CA LYS A 4 3.46 -11.88 -54.47
C LYS A 4 3.43 -12.95 -53.37
N GLY A 5 4.34 -13.93 -53.41
CA GLY A 5 4.40 -14.98 -52.39
C GLY A 5 4.74 -14.44 -50.99
N PHE A 6 5.71 -13.52 -50.91
CA PHE A 6 6.09 -12.88 -49.65
C PHE A 6 4.98 -12.01 -49.08
N VAL A 7 4.34 -11.17 -49.90
CA VAL A 7 3.22 -10.32 -49.47
C VAL A 7 2.06 -11.18 -48.97
N THR A 8 1.65 -12.21 -49.71
CA THR A 8 0.58 -13.12 -49.27
C THR A 8 0.92 -13.82 -47.96
N PHE A 9 2.17 -14.29 -47.79
CA PHE A 9 2.60 -14.91 -46.54
C PHE A 9 2.52 -13.94 -45.35
N VAL A 10 3.01 -12.71 -45.51
CA VAL A 10 2.97 -11.69 -44.46
C VAL A 10 1.53 -11.31 -44.12
N THR A 11 0.67 -11.08 -45.12
CA THR A 11 -0.74 -10.72 -44.89
C THR A 11 -1.51 -11.84 -44.18
N VAL A 12 -1.33 -13.10 -44.59
CA VAL A 12 -1.98 -14.25 -43.94
C VAL A 12 -1.46 -14.43 -42.51
N SER A 13 -0.15 -14.30 -42.30
CA SER A 13 0.45 -14.39 -40.96
C SER A 13 -0.08 -13.29 -40.04
N LEU A 14 -0.14 -12.05 -40.52
CA LEU A 14 -0.69 -10.91 -39.76
C LEU A 14 -2.18 -11.13 -39.44
N ALA A 15 -2.97 -11.62 -40.39
CA ALA A 15 -4.38 -11.90 -40.18
C ALA A 15 -4.61 -12.99 -39.12
N LEU A 16 -3.78 -14.04 -39.12
CA LEU A 16 -3.82 -15.10 -38.11
C LEU A 16 -3.43 -14.57 -36.72
N ILE A 17 -2.39 -13.73 -36.65
CA ILE A 17 -1.98 -13.08 -35.39
C ILE A 17 -3.11 -12.21 -34.85
N CYS A 18 -3.72 -11.37 -35.70
CA CYS A 18 -4.85 -10.53 -35.31
C CYS A 18 -6.04 -11.36 -34.82
N ALA A 19 -6.41 -12.42 -35.55
CA ALA A 19 -7.50 -13.32 -35.16
C ALA A 19 -7.21 -14.01 -33.81
N PHE A 20 -5.98 -14.44 -33.59
CA PHE A 20 -5.54 -15.05 -32.33
C PHE A 20 -5.71 -14.08 -31.15
N TYR A 21 -5.20 -12.85 -31.23
CA TYR A 21 -5.33 -11.88 -30.14
C TYR A 21 -6.79 -11.44 -29.91
N LEU A 22 -7.57 -11.24 -30.97
CA LEU A 22 -8.98 -10.88 -30.85
C LEU A 22 -9.82 -12.00 -30.21
N SER A 23 -9.45 -13.27 -30.44
CA SER A 23 -10.17 -14.41 -29.88
C SER A 23 -10.15 -14.46 -28.34
N PHE A 24 -9.10 -13.93 -27.69
CA PHE A 24 -9.03 -13.86 -26.23
C PHE A 24 -10.11 -12.93 -25.65
N SER A 25 -10.42 -11.82 -26.31
CA SER A 25 -11.48 -10.91 -25.85
C SER A 25 -12.87 -11.55 -25.94
N LEU A 26 -13.09 -12.45 -26.90
CA LEU A 26 -14.34 -13.19 -27.03
C LEU A 26 -14.48 -14.24 -25.93
N ILE A 27 -13.40 -14.99 -25.63
CA ILE A 27 -13.46 -16.02 -24.61
C ILE A 27 -13.61 -15.43 -23.21
N THR A 28 -12.89 -14.35 -22.87
CA THR A 28 -13.01 -13.71 -21.55
C THR A 28 -14.41 -13.14 -21.34
N ASN A 29 -14.97 -12.46 -22.34
CA ASN A 29 -16.34 -11.95 -22.30
C ASN A 29 -17.40 -13.06 -22.08
N HIS A 30 -17.17 -14.27 -22.60
CA HIS A 30 -18.08 -15.40 -22.37
C HIS A 30 -18.11 -15.84 -20.91
N TYR A 31 -16.93 -15.93 -20.26
CA TYR A 31 -16.84 -16.28 -18.84
C TYR A 31 -17.34 -15.15 -17.94
N ASP A 32 -17.00 -13.90 -18.28
CA ASP A 32 -17.47 -12.72 -17.55
C ASP A 32 -19.00 -12.62 -17.63
N GLY A 33 -19.60 -12.85 -18.80
CA GLY A 33 -21.05 -12.85 -18.97
C GLY A 33 -21.77 -13.99 -18.24
N LYS A 34 -21.11 -15.13 -18.01
CA LYS A 34 -21.64 -16.19 -17.13
C LYS A 34 -21.58 -15.77 -15.66
N ALA A 35 -20.47 -15.17 -15.24
CA ALA A 35 -20.29 -14.70 -13.88
C ALA A 35 -21.30 -13.61 -13.51
N GLU A 36 -21.57 -12.66 -14.42
CA GLU A 36 -22.57 -11.61 -14.20
C GLU A 36 -23.98 -12.17 -13.94
N LYS A 37 -24.35 -13.26 -14.63
CA LYS A 37 -25.66 -13.92 -14.44
C LYS A 37 -25.79 -14.63 -13.09
N MET A 38 -24.68 -14.95 -12.42
CA MET A 38 -24.68 -15.61 -11.11
C MET A 38 -24.79 -14.62 -9.93
N GLY A 39 -24.73 -13.31 -10.20
CA GLY A 39 -24.69 -12.27 -9.16
C GLY A 39 -23.26 -11.98 -8.67
N GLU A 40 -23.08 -10.93 -7.88
CA GLU A 40 -21.75 -10.38 -7.57
C GLU A 40 -20.86 -11.34 -6.77
N VAL A 41 -21.40 -11.95 -5.70
CA VAL A 41 -20.64 -12.83 -4.81
C VAL A 41 -20.36 -14.18 -5.48
N ALA A 42 -21.39 -14.84 -6.03
CA ALA A 42 -21.23 -16.14 -6.67
C ALA A 42 -20.48 -16.05 -8.01
N GLY A 43 -20.66 -14.95 -8.76
CA GLY A 43 -19.90 -14.66 -9.97
C GLY A 43 -18.41 -14.45 -9.70
N LYS A 44 -18.06 -13.74 -8.62
CA LYS A 44 -16.64 -13.58 -8.20
C LYS A 44 -16.03 -14.94 -7.84
N ALA A 45 -16.71 -15.73 -7.01
CA ALA A 45 -16.26 -17.08 -6.66
C ALA A 45 -16.09 -18.00 -7.88
N TYR A 46 -17.01 -17.91 -8.85
CA TYR A 46 -16.90 -18.63 -10.12
C TYR A 46 -15.63 -18.23 -10.89
N LEU A 47 -15.39 -16.93 -11.06
CA LEU A 47 -14.22 -16.42 -11.79
C LEU A 47 -12.91 -16.78 -11.10
N ASP A 48 -12.88 -16.75 -9.76
CA ASP A 48 -11.71 -17.13 -8.97
C ASP A 48 -11.41 -18.63 -9.11
N SER A 49 -12.45 -19.49 -9.08
CA SER A 49 -12.29 -20.93 -9.29
C SER A 49 -11.78 -21.27 -10.71
N MET A 50 -12.21 -20.49 -11.71
CA MET A 50 -11.81 -20.66 -13.10
C MET A 50 -10.48 -19.97 -13.43
N ALA A 51 -9.92 -19.15 -12.53
CA ALA A 51 -8.78 -18.28 -12.83
C ALA A 51 -7.57 -19.06 -13.36
N ASN A 52 -7.29 -20.23 -12.76
CA ASN A 52 -6.16 -21.10 -13.12
C ASN A 52 -6.55 -22.28 -14.03
N GLU A 53 -7.83 -22.38 -14.42
CA GLU A 53 -8.31 -23.41 -15.33
C GLU A 53 -8.00 -23.05 -16.77
N LYS A 54 -7.63 -24.04 -17.59
CA LYS A 54 -7.32 -23.85 -19.01
C LYS A 54 -8.61 -23.64 -19.80
N VAL A 55 -8.80 -22.43 -20.33
CA VAL A 55 -10.04 -22.05 -21.01
C VAL A 55 -9.91 -21.94 -22.53
N PHE A 56 -8.70 -21.68 -23.04
CA PHE A 56 -8.49 -21.48 -24.48
C PHE A 56 -7.05 -21.76 -24.91
N LEU A 57 -6.83 -22.65 -25.87
CA LEU A 57 -5.51 -22.96 -26.47
C LEU A 57 -4.38 -23.19 -25.45
N GLY A 58 -4.70 -23.80 -24.29
CA GLY A 58 -3.74 -24.06 -23.22
C GLY A 58 -3.52 -22.90 -22.24
N TYR A 59 -4.07 -21.71 -22.52
CA TYR A 59 -4.06 -20.55 -21.64
C TYR A 59 -5.11 -20.66 -20.54
N THR A 60 -4.73 -20.25 -19.34
CA THR A 60 -5.64 -20.10 -18.20
C THR A 60 -6.56 -18.89 -18.37
N LEU A 61 -7.68 -18.82 -17.63
CA LEU A 61 -8.54 -17.64 -17.66
C LEU A 61 -7.78 -16.37 -17.25
N LYS A 62 -6.87 -16.48 -16.27
CA LYS A 62 -6.01 -15.38 -15.82
C LYS A 62 -5.09 -14.89 -16.93
N GLU A 63 -4.46 -15.79 -17.67
CA GLU A 63 -3.58 -15.43 -18.80
C GLU A 63 -4.39 -14.89 -19.99
N ALA A 64 -5.53 -15.49 -20.32
CA ALA A 64 -6.43 -15.01 -21.36
C ALA A 64 -6.90 -13.57 -21.06
N ARG A 65 -7.19 -13.25 -19.79
CA ARG A 65 -7.51 -11.89 -19.35
C ARG A 65 -6.36 -10.89 -19.47
N LYS A 66 -5.11 -11.34 -19.46
CA LYS A 66 -3.95 -10.46 -19.73
C LYS A 66 -3.79 -10.16 -21.22
N GLN A 67 -4.20 -11.08 -22.09
CA GLN A 67 -4.10 -10.96 -23.55
C GLN A 67 -5.34 -10.34 -24.21
N GLN A 68 -6.42 -10.14 -23.48
CA GLN A 68 -7.62 -9.48 -24.00
C GLN A 68 -7.35 -7.99 -24.26
N ILE A 69 -8.18 -7.37 -25.10
CA ILE A 69 -8.14 -5.92 -25.29
C ILE A 69 -8.35 -5.22 -23.95
N GLY A 70 -7.34 -4.47 -23.52
CA GLY A 70 -7.44 -3.60 -22.35
C GLY A 70 -8.50 -2.54 -22.60
N LEU A 71 -9.42 -2.34 -21.66
CA LEU A 71 -10.34 -1.21 -21.70
C LEU A 71 -9.88 -0.22 -20.66
N GLY A 72 -9.85 1.05 -21.03
CA GLY A 72 -9.41 2.14 -20.17
C GLY A 72 -10.36 2.39 -19.01
N LEU A 73 -9.88 3.20 -18.07
CA LEU A 73 -10.63 3.61 -16.89
C LEU A 73 -12.01 4.17 -17.24
N ASP A 74 -12.10 5.00 -18.28
CA ASP A 74 -13.35 5.62 -18.72
C ASP A 74 -14.41 4.61 -19.18
N LEU A 75 -13.97 3.44 -19.63
CA LEU A 75 -14.84 2.40 -20.17
C LEU A 75 -15.17 1.35 -19.11
N LYS A 76 -14.18 0.83 -18.37
CA LYS A 76 -14.39 -0.20 -17.34
C LYS A 76 -14.77 0.35 -15.97
N GLY A 77 -14.62 1.66 -15.74
CA GLY A 77 -14.50 2.21 -14.39
C GLY A 77 -13.20 1.74 -13.73
N GLY A 78 -12.97 2.15 -12.49
CA GLY A 78 -11.80 1.75 -11.70
C GLY A 78 -11.22 2.91 -10.90
N MET A 79 -9.90 2.90 -10.72
CA MET A 79 -9.19 3.86 -9.89
C MET A 79 -8.01 4.49 -10.64
N ASN A 80 -7.84 5.81 -10.51
CA ASN A 80 -6.65 6.54 -10.89
C ASN A 80 -6.01 7.18 -9.65
N VAL A 81 -4.74 6.90 -9.44
CA VAL A 81 -4.00 7.34 -8.24
C VAL A 81 -2.68 7.98 -8.66
N ILE A 82 -2.35 9.11 -8.04
CA ILE A 82 -1.00 9.65 -8.04
C ILE A 82 -0.39 9.34 -6.68
N LEU A 83 0.58 8.44 -6.68
CA LEU A 83 1.39 8.09 -5.52
C LEU A 83 2.60 9.01 -5.47
N LYS A 84 2.93 9.52 -4.29
CA LYS A 84 4.16 10.27 -4.01
C LYS A 84 5.03 9.46 -3.08
N LEU A 85 6.31 9.31 -3.44
CA LEU A 85 7.29 8.68 -2.57
C LEU A 85 7.49 9.53 -1.30
N ASN A 86 7.51 8.90 -0.12
CA ASN A 86 7.91 9.61 1.10
C ASN A 86 9.43 9.81 1.09
N ALA A 87 9.84 10.88 0.43
CA ALA A 87 11.23 11.30 0.32
C ALA A 87 11.82 11.71 1.67
N GLY A 88 10.97 12.16 2.62
CA GLY A 88 11.37 12.49 3.98
C GLY A 88 11.84 11.27 4.75
N ASP A 89 11.05 10.20 4.71
CA ASP A 89 11.40 8.94 5.37
C ASP A 89 12.70 8.36 4.81
N LEU A 90 12.89 8.41 3.49
CA LEU A 90 14.14 7.95 2.85
C LEU A 90 15.34 8.78 3.29
N VAL A 91 15.23 10.12 3.28
CA VAL A 91 16.35 10.98 3.69
C VAL A 91 16.66 10.79 5.18
N LYS A 92 15.64 10.58 6.02
CA LYS A 92 15.81 10.26 7.44
C LYS A 92 16.51 8.91 7.64
N SER A 93 16.12 7.88 6.90
CA SER A 93 16.76 6.56 6.99
C SER A 93 18.23 6.61 6.54
N LEU A 94 18.51 7.31 5.42
CA LEU A 94 19.87 7.50 4.92
C LEU A 94 20.79 8.25 5.90
N ALA A 95 20.23 9.14 6.72
CA ALA A 95 20.95 9.87 7.77
C ALA A 95 21.11 9.07 9.08
N GLY A 96 20.68 7.80 9.13
CA GLY A 96 20.77 6.96 10.32
C GLY A 96 19.67 7.23 11.36
N ASN A 97 18.49 7.68 10.91
CA ASN A 97 17.34 8.01 11.76
C ASN A 97 17.62 9.11 12.79
N THR A 98 18.31 10.18 12.38
CA THR A 98 18.60 11.33 13.24
C THR A 98 17.32 11.95 13.83
N ASP A 99 17.41 12.34 15.11
CA ASP A 99 16.34 13.03 15.85
C ASP A 99 16.55 14.55 15.88
N ASP A 100 17.46 15.09 15.06
CA ASP A 100 17.69 16.53 14.95
C ASP A 100 16.39 17.30 14.60
N PRO A 101 15.89 18.19 15.48
CA PRO A 101 14.67 18.97 15.22
C PRO A 101 14.77 19.85 13.96
N ASN A 102 15.96 20.35 13.61
CA ASN A 102 16.17 21.16 12.41
C ASN A 102 16.11 20.30 11.15
N PHE A 103 16.61 19.07 11.21
CA PHE A 103 16.53 18.11 10.13
C PHE A 103 15.08 17.72 9.82
N GLN A 104 14.28 17.46 10.85
CA GLN A 104 12.84 17.17 10.69
C GLN A 104 12.08 18.38 10.13
N LYS A 105 12.38 19.59 10.58
CA LYS A 105 11.80 20.82 10.01
C LYS A 105 12.18 21.01 8.54
N ALA A 106 13.43 20.68 8.16
CA ALA A 106 13.87 20.74 6.77
C ALA A 106 13.13 19.75 5.86
N ILE A 107 12.92 18.51 6.32
CA ILE A 107 12.09 17.52 5.62
C ILE A 107 10.67 18.06 5.41
N GLN A 108 10.05 18.59 6.47
CA GLN A 108 8.69 19.13 6.38
C GLN A 108 8.61 20.33 5.42
N ALA A 109 9.59 21.24 5.45
CA ALA A 109 9.65 22.38 4.54
C ALA A 109 9.82 21.93 3.08
N ALA A 110 10.73 20.99 2.81
CA ALA A 110 10.96 20.42 1.48
C ALA A 110 9.72 19.68 0.94
N SER A 111 9.03 18.93 1.79
CA SER A 111 7.83 18.18 1.38
C SER A 111 6.64 19.05 0.95
N LYS A 112 6.55 20.29 1.49
CA LYS A 112 5.51 21.30 1.20
C LYS A 112 5.84 22.17 -0.01
N SER A 113 7.10 22.20 -0.42
CA SER A 113 7.52 22.99 -1.58
C SER A 113 6.87 22.44 -2.86
N THR A 114 6.13 23.30 -3.55
CA THR A 114 5.52 23.01 -4.87
C THR A 114 6.48 23.32 -6.03
N SER A 115 7.69 23.78 -5.72
CA SER A 115 8.68 24.16 -6.74
C SER A 115 9.07 22.94 -7.58
N GLN A 116 9.13 23.09 -8.91
CA GLN A 116 9.49 22.07 -9.89
C GLN A 116 10.98 21.63 -9.84
N GLY A 117 11.54 21.44 -8.64
CA GLY A 117 12.92 21.03 -8.41
C GLY A 117 13.02 19.66 -7.75
N ASN A 118 14.19 19.03 -7.87
CA ASN A 118 14.49 17.76 -7.20
C ASN A 118 14.36 17.94 -5.67
N TYR A 119 13.60 17.05 -5.03
CA TYR A 119 13.36 17.09 -3.59
C TYR A 119 14.65 17.20 -2.76
N ILE A 120 15.71 16.51 -3.17
CA ILE A 120 17.01 16.52 -2.46
C ILE A 120 17.63 17.92 -2.44
N ASP A 121 17.55 18.67 -3.54
CA ASP A 121 18.09 20.03 -3.61
C ASP A 121 17.32 20.98 -2.67
N GLN A 122 15.99 20.83 -2.62
CA GLN A 122 15.13 21.62 -1.74
C GLN A 122 15.39 21.29 -0.27
N PHE A 123 15.52 20.02 0.06
CA PHE A 123 15.88 19.56 1.40
C PHE A 123 17.22 20.15 1.85
N VAL A 124 18.26 20.05 1.02
CA VAL A 124 19.59 20.58 1.35
C VAL A 124 19.57 22.09 1.55
N ALA A 125 18.83 22.82 0.71
CA ALA A 125 18.68 24.27 0.83
C ALA A 125 18.00 24.69 2.15
N GLU A 126 16.88 24.04 2.51
CA GLU A 126 16.17 24.31 3.76
C GLU A 126 16.97 23.87 4.98
N TYR A 127 17.68 22.74 4.91
CA TYR A 127 18.49 22.27 6.03
C TYR A 127 19.66 23.20 6.32
N LYS A 128 20.35 23.70 5.29
CA LYS A 128 21.42 24.71 5.44
C LYS A 128 20.92 26.04 5.99
N LYS A 129 19.68 26.43 5.66
CA LYS A 129 19.05 27.64 6.19
C LYS A 129 18.74 27.51 7.68
N LEU A 130 18.33 26.31 8.13
CA LEU A 130 17.99 26.03 9.53
C LEU A 130 19.22 25.74 10.40
N SER A 131 20.26 25.13 9.82
CA SER A 131 21.52 24.78 10.50
C SER A 131 22.73 25.29 9.71
N PRO A 132 23.08 26.59 9.83
CA PRO A 132 24.25 27.17 9.16
C PRO A 132 25.55 26.50 9.65
N GLY A 133 26.34 25.94 8.73
CA GLY A 133 27.64 25.31 9.06
C GLY A 133 27.58 23.79 9.31
N VAL A 134 26.43 23.14 9.12
CA VAL A 134 26.34 21.68 9.22
C VAL A 134 27.05 21.01 8.04
N ASN A 135 27.90 20.01 8.31
CA ASN A 135 28.55 19.24 7.26
C ASN A 135 27.67 18.03 6.90
N LEU A 136 27.11 18.04 5.68
CA LEU A 136 26.25 16.95 5.18
C LEU A 136 26.97 15.60 5.20
N ALA A 137 28.29 15.57 4.97
CA ALA A 137 29.06 14.33 5.00
C ALA A 137 29.11 13.70 6.40
N VAL A 138 29.03 14.50 7.46
CA VAL A 138 28.96 14.00 8.84
C VAL A 138 27.56 13.45 9.14
N VAL A 139 26.51 14.14 8.70
CA VAL A 139 25.11 13.74 8.92
C VAL A 139 24.76 12.44 8.18
N PHE A 140 25.15 12.32 6.91
CA PHE A 140 24.86 11.13 6.10
C PHE A 140 25.94 10.04 6.23
N GLY A 141 27.13 10.40 6.72
CA GLY A 141 28.20 9.44 7.01
C GLY A 141 27.95 8.57 8.25
N SER A 142 27.01 8.94 9.13
CA SER A 142 26.60 8.12 10.27
C SER A 142 25.53 7.07 9.95
N GLY A 143 24.89 7.16 8.76
CA GLY A 143 23.77 6.30 8.37
C GLY A 143 24.14 5.21 7.36
N ASP A 144 23.19 4.85 6.50
CA ASP A 144 23.31 3.77 5.50
C ASP A 144 24.39 4.05 4.43
N LEU A 145 24.86 5.30 4.34
CA LEU A 145 25.91 5.72 3.40
C LEU A 145 27.30 5.76 4.02
N ARG A 146 27.50 5.25 5.24
CA ARG A 146 28.79 5.25 5.95
C ARG A 146 29.95 4.65 5.16
N ASP A 147 29.67 3.65 4.33
CA ASP A 147 30.70 2.99 3.52
C ASP A 147 31.07 3.77 2.25
N GLN A 148 30.28 4.81 1.92
CA GLN A 148 30.40 5.62 0.69
C GLN A 148 30.72 7.09 0.98
N ILE A 149 30.45 7.56 2.21
CA ILE A 149 30.67 8.93 2.66
C ILE A 149 31.63 8.92 3.85
N ASN A 150 32.67 9.74 3.77
CA ASN A 150 33.57 10.05 4.88
C ASN A 150 33.52 11.55 5.22
N PRO A 151 34.00 12.00 6.39
CA PRO A 151 33.95 13.40 6.79
C PRO A 151 34.67 14.39 5.84
N SER A 152 35.56 13.88 4.98
CA SER A 152 36.27 14.64 3.94
C SER A 152 35.56 14.67 2.58
N THR A 153 34.40 14.01 2.45
CA THR A 153 33.63 13.96 1.20
C THR A 153 33.04 15.33 0.92
N THR A 154 33.16 15.80 -0.34
CA THR A 154 32.65 17.10 -0.74
C THR A 154 31.12 17.10 -0.71
N GLU A 155 30.52 18.25 -0.40
CA GLU A 155 29.07 18.38 -0.31
C GLU A 155 28.37 18.02 -1.62
N ASP A 156 28.92 18.44 -2.77
CA ASP A 156 28.36 18.13 -4.09
C ASP A 156 28.29 16.61 -4.33
N LYS A 157 29.29 15.86 -3.84
CA LYS A 157 29.31 14.40 -3.97
C LYS A 157 28.27 13.74 -3.06
N VAL A 158 28.05 14.27 -1.87
CA VAL A 158 26.97 13.82 -0.98
C VAL A 158 25.61 14.07 -1.63
N ILE A 159 25.39 15.25 -2.22
CA ILE A 159 24.14 15.59 -2.91
C ILE A 159 23.89 14.66 -4.11
N GLU A 160 24.93 14.40 -4.91
CA GLU A 160 24.85 13.46 -6.03
C GLU A 160 24.45 12.06 -5.57
N LEU A 161 25.08 11.56 -4.51
CA LEU A 161 24.78 10.24 -3.96
C LEU A 161 23.35 10.15 -3.39
N LEU A 162 22.89 11.20 -2.70
CA LEU A 162 21.51 11.29 -2.21
C LEU A 162 20.49 11.27 -3.36
N LYS A 163 20.79 11.94 -4.49
CA LYS A 163 19.95 11.90 -5.69
C LYS A 163 19.93 10.52 -6.33
N GLU A 164 21.08 9.85 -6.40
CA GLU A 164 21.17 8.48 -6.90
C GLU A 164 20.31 7.54 -6.05
N LYS A 165 20.49 7.56 -4.72
CA LYS A 165 19.69 6.75 -3.79
C LYS A 165 18.20 7.06 -3.86
N TYR A 166 17.84 8.33 -3.99
CA TYR A 166 16.45 8.73 -4.18
C TYR A 166 15.85 8.13 -5.46
N ASN A 167 16.55 8.24 -6.58
CA ASN A 167 16.09 7.69 -7.85
C ASN A 167 16.01 6.15 -7.82
N SER A 168 16.99 5.48 -7.19
CA SER A 168 16.95 4.03 -6.96
C SER A 168 15.73 3.63 -6.12
N ALA A 169 15.41 4.37 -5.06
CA ALA A 169 14.23 4.10 -4.24
C ALA A 169 12.92 4.31 -5.00
N VAL A 170 12.84 5.33 -5.88
CA VAL A 170 11.70 5.53 -6.79
C VAL A 170 11.56 4.33 -7.74
N GLU A 171 12.65 3.85 -8.32
CA GLU A 171 12.64 2.71 -9.23
C GLU A 171 12.28 1.39 -8.53
N ALA A 172 12.85 1.13 -7.36
CA ALA A 172 12.50 -0.02 -6.53
C ALA A 172 11.01 0.00 -6.16
N SER A 173 10.50 1.15 -5.73
CA SER A 173 9.09 1.33 -5.40
C SER A 173 8.18 1.11 -6.60
N PHE A 174 8.57 1.61 -7.78
CA PHE A 174 7.83 1.37 -9.03
C PHE A 174 7.75 -0.13 -9.37
N ASN A 175 8.87 -0.84 -9.27
CA ASN A 175 8.93 -2.28 -9.54
C ASN A 175 8.08 -3.11 -8.56
N VAL A 176 8.11 -2.74 -7.27
CA VAL A 176 7.28 -3.37 -6.23
C VAL A 176 5.80 -3.11 -6.50
N LEU A 177 5.40 -1.86 -6.76
CA LEU A 177 4.01 -1.51 -7.06
C LEU A 177 3.50 -2.23 -8.32
N SER A 178 4.31 -2.27 -9.38
CA SER A 178 4.01 -3.01 -10.60
C SER A 178 3.75 -4.50 -10.31
N THR A 179 4.65 -5.14 -9.56
CA THR A 179 4.52 -6.55 -9.16
C THR A 179 3.26 -6.80 -8.31
N ARG A 180 2.90 -5.87 -7.41
CA ARG A 180 1.69 -5.99 -6.59
C ARG A 180 0.42 -5.89 -7.41
N ILE A 181 0.37 -4.92 -8.31
CA ILE A 181 -0.79 -4.69 -9.18
C ILE A 181 -0.98 -5.89 -10.13
N ASP A 182 0.11 -6.42 -10.69
CA ASP A 182 0.09 -7.63 -11.51
C ASP A 182 -0.45 -8.85 -10.76
N ARG A 183 -0.12 -8.96 -9.46
CA ARG A 183 -0.59 -10.03 -8.58
C ARG A 183 -2.04 -9.83 -8.13
N PHE A 184 -2.49 -8.58 -7.98
CA PHE A 184 -3.88 -8.25 -7.66
C PHE A 184 -4.85 -8.65 -8.78
N GLY A 185 -4.35 -8.86 -10.00
CA GLY A 185 -5.15 -9.36 -11.11
C GLY A 185 -5.94 -8.29 -11.84
N VAL A 186 -5.50 -7.03 -11.75
CA VAL A 186 -6.02 -5.94 -12.58
C VAL A 186 -5.68 -6.22 -14.05
N VAL A 187 -6.64 -5.96 -14.93
CA VAL A 187 -6.45 -6.14 -16.37
C VAL A 187 -5.89 -4.84 -16.95
N ALA A 188 -4.73 -4.94 -17.61
CA ALA A 188 -4.06 -3.82 -18.28
C ALA A 188 -3.88 -2.57 -17.38
N PRO A 189 -3.17 -2.72 -16.23
CA PRO A 189 -2.82 -1.58 -15.41
C PRO A 189 -1.85 -0.66 -16.18
N ASN A 190 -1.99 0.65 -16.01
CA ASN A 190 -1.05 1.62 -16.56
C ASN A 190 -0.29 2.30 -15.41
N LEU A 191 1.03 2.12 -15.39
CA LEU A 191 1.91 2.73 -14.40
C LEU A 191 2.90 3.63 -15.11
N GLN A 192 2.98 4.89 -14.70
CA GLN A 192 3.88 5.87 -15.28
C GLN A 192 4.59 6.66 -14.19
N ARG A 193 5.90 6.84 -14.36
CA ARG A 193 6.69 7.72 -13.49
C ARG A 193 6.53 9.15 -14.00
N LEU A 194 6.15 10.07 -13.13
CA LEU A 194 6.14 11.49 -13.44
C LEU A 194 7.54 12.03 -13.11
N GLU A 195 8.32 12.29 -14.17
CA GLU A 195 9.74 12.67 -14.04
C GLU A 195 9.94 13.92 -13.16
N GLY A 196 11.00 13.90 -12.35
CA GLY A 196 11.43 15.04 -11.53
C GLY A 196 10.73 15.23 -10.19
N GLN A 197 9.62 14.52 -9.91
CA GLN A 197 8.81 14.75 -8.70
C GLN A 197 8.69 13.53 -7.77
N GLY A 198 9.25 12.37 -8.14
CA GLY A 198 9.09 11.12 -7.38
C GLY A 198 7.62 10.70 -7.24
N ARG A 199 6.81 11.05 -8.25
CA ARG A 199 5.40 10.69 -8.32
C ARG A 199 5.21 9.55 -9.31
N ILE A 200 4.28 8.64 -9.00
CA ILE A 200 3.93 7.49 -9.81
C ILE A 200 2.42 7.59 -10.07
N LEU A 201 2.06 7.78 -11.33
CA LEU A 201 0.69 7.66 -11.81
C LEU A 201 0.36 6.18 -11.95
N VAL A 202 -0.76 5.77 -11.37
CA VAL A 202 -1.26 4.40 -11.40
C VAL A 202 -2.73 4.42 -11.81
N GLU A 203 -3.04 3.81 -12.94
CA GLU A 203 -4.41 3.63 -13.42
C GLU A 203 -4.76 2.14 -13.39
N LEU A 204 -5.85 1.82 -12.71
CA LEU A 204 -6.30 0.46 -12.46
C LEU A 204 -7.74 0.28 -12.97
N PRO A 205 -7.90 -0.08 -14.26
CA PRO A 205 -9.23 -0.32 -14.83
C PRO A 205 -9.90 -1.57 -14.25
N GLY A 206 -11.21 -1.48 -14.01
CA GLY A 206 -12.03 -2.59 -13.54
C GLY A 206 -11.88 -2.94 -12.06
N VAL A 207 -11.23 -2.07 -11.27
CA VAL A 207 -11.21 -2.19 -9.80
C VAL A 207 -12.62 -1.98 -9.25
N LYS A 208 -13.11 -2.98 -8.48
CA LYS A 208 -14.41 -2.94 -7.83
C LYS A 208 -14.37 -2.43 -6.39
N ASP A 209 -13.24 -2.62 -5.72
CA ASP A 209 -13.03 -2.26 -4.32
C ASP A 209 -11.85 -1.27 -4.22
N PRO A 210 -12.14 0.05 -4.22
CA PRO A 210 -11.12 1.08 -4.12
C PRO A 210 -10.37 1.07 -2.79
N GLU A 211 -11.06 0.77 -1.69
CA GLU A 211 -10.48 0.80 -0.34
C GLU A 211 -9.37 -0.24 -0.20
N ARG A 212 -9.65 -1.47 -0.66
CA ARG A 212 -8.67 -2.57 -0.66
C ARG A 212 -7.44 -2.27 -1.52
N VAL A 213 -7.65 -1.68 -2.69
CA VAL A 213 -6.54 -1.31 -3.58
C VAL A 213 -5.71 -0.19 -2.98
N ARG A 214 -6.34 0.81 -2.34
CA ARG A 214 -5.63 1.85 -1.62
C ARG A 214 -4.70 1.26 -0.55
N GLU A 215 -5.22 0.34 0.25
CA GLU A 215 -4.42 -0.34 1.27
C GLU A 215 -3.25 -1.12 0.67
N LEU A 216 -3.47 -1.85 -0.43
CA LEU A 216 -2.42 -2.59 -1.13
C LEU A 216 -1.32 -1.69 -1.70
N LEU A 217 -1.69 -0.52 -2.25
CA LEU A 217 -0.73 0.42 -2.84
C LEU A 217 0.09 1.14 -1.77
N GLN A 218 -0.47 1.41 -0.59
CA GLN A 218 0.22 2.17 0.46
C GLN A 218 1.08 1.32 1.40
N ARG A 219 0.79 0.02 1.56
CA ARG A 219 1.58 -0.88 2.43
C ARG A 219 3.05 -0.90 2.01
N SER A 220 4.01 -0.75 2.92
CA SER A 220 5.43 -0.86 2.53
C SER A 220 5.90 -2.32 2.49
N ALA A 221 5.14 -3.23 3.10
CA ALA A 221 5.48 -4.65 3.24
C ALA A 221 6.78 -4.89 4.03
N ASN A 222 7.09 -4.00 4.97
CA ASN A 222 8.24 -4.12 5.85
C ASN A 222 7.95 -5.19 6.91
N LEU A 223 8.14 -6.45 6.53
CA LEU A 223 8.02 -7.60 7.41
C LEU A 223 9.25 -7.71 8.31
N GLN A 224 9.01 -7.82 9.61
CA GLN A 224 10.05 -7.88 10.62
C GLN A 224 9.71 -8.91 11.68
N PHE A 225 10.72 -9.62 12.16
CA PHE A 225 10.58 -10.54 13.28
C PHE A 225 11.39 -10.02 14.46
N TRP A 226 10.73 -9.98 15.61
CA TRP A 226 11.30 -9.46 16.84
C TRP A 226 11.07 -10.42 17.99
N ARG A 227 12.08 -10.57 18.85
CA ARG A 227 11.86 -11.10 20.20
C ARG A 227 10.97 -10.15 21.00
N THR A 228 10.29 -10.71 21.98
CA THR A 228 9.36 -9.97 22.82
C THR A 228 9.73 -10.08 24.28
N TYR A 229 9.26 -9.11 25.05
CA TYR A 229 9.18 -9.21 26.49
C TYR A 229 7.90 -9.94 26.90
N THR A 230 7.96 -10.63 28.02
CA THR A 230 6.76 -11.11 28.72
C THR A 230 6.17 -9.99 29.57
N PHE A 231 4.88 -10.05 29.87
CA PHE A 231 4.24 -9.05 30.73
C PHE A 231 4.94 -8.92 32.08
N ASP A 232 5.32 -10.04 32.71
CA ASP A 232 5.95 -10.05 34.04
C ASP A 232 7.29 -9.31 34.07
N GLU A 233 8.04 -9.32 32.95
CA GLU A 233 9.33 -8.63 32.84
C GLU A 233 9.17 -7.10 32.80
N VAL A 234 8.06 -6.59 32.23
CA VAL A 234 7.84 -5.15 32.04
C VAL A 234 6.71 -4.58 32.91
N ALA A 235 6.04 -5.41 33.70
CA ALA A 235 4.87 -5.03 34.50
C ALA A 235 5.19 -3.88 35.47
N ASN A 236 6.33 -3.93 36.16
CA ASN A 236 6.74 -2.89 37.12
C ASN A 236 7.07 -1.55 36.42
N ASP A 237 7.69 -1.63 35.24
CA ASP A 237 8.04 -0.44 34.45
C ASP A 237 6.78 0.26 33.94
N LEU A 238 5.81 -0.51 33.44
CA LEU A 238 4.54 0.00 32.92
C LEU A 238 3.59 0.47 34.03
N ALA A 239 3.50 -0.25 35.15
CA ALA A 239 2.59 0.09 36.24
C ALA A 239 2.92 1.43 36.90
N GLY A 240 4.22 1.75 37.07
CA GLY A 240 4.66 3.03 37.61
C GLY A 240 4.77 4.15 36.56
N LEU A 241 4.45 3.89 35.30
CA LEU A 241 4.67 4.84 34.21
C LEU A 241 3.71 6.04 34.29
N SER A 242 2.45 5.80 34.67
CA SER A 242 1.46 6.87 34.84
C SER A 242 1.91 7.92 35.85
N ASP A 243 2.45 7.47 36.98
CA ASP A 243 2.85 8.33 38.09
C ASP A 243 4.14 9.08 37.77
N ARG A 244 5.07 8.43 37.05
CA ARG A 244 6.30 9.06 36.54
C ARG A 244 5.99 10.14 35.50
N LEU A 245 5.07 9.88 34.56
CA LEU A 245 4.61 10.86 33.58
C LEU A 245 3.89 12.04 34.27
N LEU A 246 3.09 11.76 35.30
CA LEU A 246 2.43 12.78 36.10
C LEU A 246 3.43 13.68 36.86
N ALA A 247 4.47 13.09 37.43
CA ALA A 247 5.51 13.81 38.17
C ALA A 247 6.35 14.75 37.29
N LEU A 248 6.49 14.46 36.00
CA LEU A 248 7.14 15.34 35.01
C LEU A 248 6.26 16.50 34.56
N GLY A 249 5.03 16.59 35.10
CA GLY A 249 4.09 17.66 34.78
C GLY A 249 3.52 17.54 33.38
N ALA A 250 3.20 16.31 32.93
CA ALA A 250 2.62 16.02 31.61
C ALA A 250 1.56 17.08 31.24
N PRO A 251 1.92 18.04 30.37
CA PRO A 251 0.95 18.99 29.86
C PRO A 251 -0.09 18.18 29.08
N ALA A 252 -1.35 18.60 29.16
CA ALA A 252 -2.42 18.09 28.31
C ALA A 252 -1.87 17.77 26.90
N ALA A 253 -2.07 16.52 26.47
CA ALA A 253 -1.68 16.03 25.15
C ALA A 253 -1.92 17.12 24.10
N ARG A 254 -0.86 17.64 23.48
CA ARG A 254 -1.01 18.62 22.39
C ARG A 254 -1.70 17.90 21.24
N PRO A 255 -2.88 18.34 20.78
CA PRO A 255 -3.48 17.77 19.58
C PRO A 255 -2.54 18.02 18.40
N ILE A 256 -2.36 17.00 17.57
CA ILE A 256 -1.86 17.20 16.21
C ILE A 256 -2.91 18.08 15.50
N PRO A 257 -2.55 19.19 14.83
CA PRO A 257 -3.53 20.01 14.14
C PRO A 257 -4.08 19.23 12.95
N VAL A 258 -5.30 18.72 13.10
CA VAL A 258 -6.16 18.40 11.96
C VAL A 258 -6.73 19.74 11.50
N ALA A 259 -6.53 20.09 10.23
CA ALA A 259 -7.10 21.30 9.66
C ALA A 259 -8.63 21.28 9.86
N ALA A 260 -9.13 22.20 10.67
CA ALA A 260 -10.56 22.38 10.90
C ALA A 260 -10.94 23.79 10.44
N ASP A 261 -11.83 23.81 9.44
CA ASP A 261 -12.53 24.97 8.93
C ASP A 261 -13.16 25.78 10.07
N SER A 262 -12.99 27.09 10.00
CA SER A 262 -13.56 28.06 10.91
C SER A 262 -15.05 28.28 10.61
N VAL A 263 -15.89 28.15 11.64
CA VAL A 263 -17.12 28.94 11.73
C VAL A 263 -17.21 29.50 13.14
N ALA A 264 -17.11 30.82 13.23
CA ALA A 264 -17.21 31.60 14.45
C ALA A 264 -18.67 32.02 14.69
N ALA A 265 -19.07 32.12 15.96
CA ALA A 265 -20.04 33.11 16.44
C ALA A 265 -19.95 33.26 17.97
N ASN A 266 -19.63 34.50 18.39
CA ASN A 266 -20.20 35.37 19.44
C ASN A 266 -20.83 34.77 20.73
N ASP A 267 -20.80 35.39 21.92
CA ASP A 267 -20.66 36.81 22.30
C ASP A 267 -20.40 36.95 23.83
N SER A 268 -19.57 37.95 24.20
CA SER A 268 -19.57 38.92 25.34
C SER A 268 -20.48 38.68 26.59
N THR A 269 -20.19 38.99 27.87
CA THR A 269 -19.68 40.20 28.61
C THR A 269 -19.76 39.87 30.13
N ALA A 270 -18.78 40.14 31.02
CA ALA A 270 -18.44 41.36 31.81
C ALA A 270 -18.87 41.37 33.32
N HIS A 271 -18.00 41.97 34.15
CA HIS A 271 -18.14 42.51 35.54
C HIS A 271 -18.24 41.56 36.75
N ASP A 272 -17.80 41.88 37.98
CA ASP A 272 -16.85 42.83 38.61
C ASP A 272 -16.79 42.51 40.13
N SER A 273 -15.60 42.62 40.72
CA SER A 273 -15.17 42.89 42.11
C SER A 273 -16.00 42.63 43.40
N ALA A 274 -15.34 41.99 44.39
CA ALA A 274 -14.98 42.52 45.74
C ALA A 274 -15.39 41.73 47.01
N ALA A 275 -14.36 41.54 47.87
CA ALA A 275 -14.32 41.60 49.35
C ALA A 275 -14.41 40.31 50.23
N LEU A 276 -13.20 39.86 50.65
CA LEU A 276 -12.68 39.63 52.02
C LEU A 276 -13.53 38.89 53.10
N VAL A 277 -12.97 37.80 53.66
CA VAL A 277 -12.61 37.58 55.10
C VAL A 277 -12.12 36.11 55.31
N ALA A 278 -10.94 35.94 55.91
CA ALA A 278 -10.30 34.68 56.37
C ALA A 278 -10.90 34.21 57.74
N PRO A 279 -10.64 33.01 58.32
CA PRO A 279 -9.54 32.06 58.08
C PRO A 279 -9.91 30.56 58.00
N ALA A 280 -8.92 29.74 57.62
CA ALA A 280 -8.99 28.29 57.40
C ALA A 280 -9.45 27.48 58.64
N PRO A 281 -10.13 26.34 58.41
CA PRO A 281 -9.44 25.09 58.70
C PRO A 281 -9.71 23.96 57.69
N ALA A 282 -8.74 23.03 57.66
CA ALA A 282 -8.75 21.73 56.98
C ALA A 282 -8.82 21.81 55.45
N ALA A 283 -7.64 21.70 54.83
CA ALA A 283 -7.53 21.29 53.43
C ALA A 283 -8.20 19.91 53.27
N ALA A 284 -9.47 19.92 52.89
CA ALA A 284 -10.07 18.84 52.13
C ALA A 284 -9.18 18.61 50.89
N PRO A 285 -8.98 17.36 50.46
CA PRO A 285 -8.13 17.05 49.32
C PRO A 285 -8.62 17.88 48.15
N SER A 286 -7.77 18.80 47.69
CA SER A 286 -8.00 19.55 46.48
C SER A 286 -8.37 18.54 45.40
N GLN A 287 -9.57 18.71 44.86
CA GLN A 287 -9.99 18.06 43.63
C GLN A 287 -8.98 18.51 42.57
N LEU A 288 -7.89 17.74 42.45
CA LEU A 288 -7.01 17.76 41.30
C LEU A 288 -7.94 17.56 40.11
N ALA A 289 -8.03 18.58 39.25
CA ALA A 289 -8.56 18.43 37.91
C ALA A 289 -8.02 17.10 37.35
N SER A 290 -8.90 16.21 36.92
CA SER A 290 -8.55 14.85 36.50
C SER A 290 -7.44 14.90 35.45
N ILE A 291 -6.19 14.73 35.87
CA ILE A 291 -5.08 14.63 34.94
C ILE A 291 -5.28 13.29 34.23
N ASP A 292 -5.38 13.38 32.91
CA ASP A 292 -5.60 12.25 32.02
C ASP A 292 -4.34 11.36 32.03
N THR A 293 -4.26 10.46 33.02
CA THR A 293 -3.14 9.54 33.18
C THR A 293 -3.22 8.38 32.19
N LEU A 294 -2.07 7.81 31.82
CA LEU A 294 -2.00 6.62 30.93
C LEU A 294 -2.91 5.48 31.41
N SER A 295 -2.99 5.27 32.72
CA SER A 295 -3.83 4.26 33.37
C SER A 295 -5.34 4.43 33.15
N LYS A 296 -5.81 5.62 32.76
CA LYS A 296 -7.21 5.86 32.38
C LYS A 296 -7.56 5.24 31.03
N TYR A 297 -6.58 5.16 30.14
CA TYR A 297 -6.76 4.79 28.72
C TYR A 297 -6.22 3.40 28.40
N LEU A 298 -5.15 2.99 29.08
CA LEU A 298 -4.50 1.71 28.89
C LEU A 298 -4.77 0.81 30.10
N GLN A 299 -5.48 -0.28 29.86
CA GLN A 299 -5.64 -1.33 30.86
C GLN A 299 -4.44 -2.27 30.76
N LEU A 300 -3.54 -2.22 31.74
CA LEU A 300 -2.39 -3.12 31.81
C LEU A 300 -2.85 -4.54 32.15
N GLY A 301 -2.25 -5.52 31.50
CA GLY A 301 -2.54 -6.93 31.73
C GLY A 301 -2.13 -7.81 30.54
N GLY A 302 -1.52 -8.94 30.84
CA GLY A 302 -1.14 -9.93 29.84
C GLY A 302 -2.27 -10.93 29.55
N ARG A 303 -2.57 -11.16 28.27
CA ARG A 303 -3.41 -12.29 27.80
C ARG A 303 -2.57 -13.53 27.45
N GLY A 304 -1.33 -13.57 27.91
CA GLY A 304 -0.32 -14.57 27.55
C GLY A 304 0.62 -14.07 26.45
N GLY A 305 1.82 -14.66 26.39
CA GLY A 305 2.85 -14.28 25.42
C GLY A 305 3.39 -12.87 25.65
N ALA A 306 3.38 -12.07 24.58
CA ALA A 306 3.98 -10.73 24.53
C ALA A 306 3.03 -9.56 24.80
N THR A 307 1.75 -9.83 25.04
CA THR A 307 0.73 -8.80 25.28
C THR A 307 0.90 -8.19 26.66
N VAL A 308 0.86 -6.87 26.75
CA VAL A 308 1.09 -6.12 28.01
C VAL A 308 -0.04 -5.18 28.40
N GLY A 309 -0.95 -4.88 27.47
CA GLY A 309 -2.12 -4.08 27.78
C GLY A 309 -3.17 -4.10 26.69
N LEU A 310 -4.32 -3.54 27.03
CA LEU A 310 -5.52 -3.44 26.21
C LEU A 310 -6.01 -2.00 26.20
N ALA A 311 -6.41 -1.52 25.02
CA ALA A 311 -7.01 -0.19 24.89
C ALA A 311 -8.10 -0.17 23.84
N GLN A 312 -9.03 0.78 23.97
CA GLN A 312 -10.02 1.04 22.93
C GLN A 312 -9.39 1.82 21.78
N ASP A 313 -9.88 1.58 20.57
CA ASP A 313 -9.40 2.23 19.35
C ASP A 313 -9.34 3.77 19.47
N ARG A 314 -10.39 4.37 20.04
CA ARG A 314 -10.52 5.83 20.25
C ARG A 314 -9.43 6.45 21.14
N ASP A 315 -8.78 5.63 21.97
CA ASP A 315 -7.83 6.08 22.99
C ASP A 315 -6.36 5.82 22.57
N ARG A 316 -6.12 5.08 21.46
CA ARG A 316 -4.78 4.73 20.98
C ARG A 316 -3.88 5.95 20.75
N ASN A 317 -4.37 6.96 20.03
CA ASN A 317 -3.58 8.17 19.73
C ASN A 317 -3.13 8.92 21.00
N LYS A 318 -3.97 8.92 22.05
CA LYS A 318 -3.61 9.53 23.33
C LYS A 318 -2.54 8.70 24.04
N ILE A 319 -2.68 7.39 24.02
CA ILE A 319 -1.70 6.46 24.57
C ILE A 319 -0.36 6.62 23.85
N ASP A 320 -0.34 6.66 22.52
CA ASP A 320 0.88 6.83 21.73
C ASP A 320 1.59 8.15 22.05
N SER A 321 0.83 9.24 22.23
CA SER A 321 1.38 10.53 22.64
C SER A 321 2.05 10.46 24.02
N LEU A 322 1.43 9.75 24.97
CA LEU A 322 1.97 9.55 26.32
C LEU A 322 3.19 8.62 26.32
N LEU A 323 3.16 7.56 25.50
CA LEU A 323 4.28 6.64 25.34
C LEU A 323 5.47 7.30 24.64
N ALA A 324 5.24 8.16 23.65
CA ALA A 324 6.30 8.94 23.02
C ALA A 324 7.03 9.86 24.02
N LEU A 325 6.28 10.52 24.90
CA LEU A 325 6.85 11.29 26.00
C LEU A 325 7.63 10.40 26.98
N ALA A 326 7.10 9.22 27.30
CA ALA A 326 7.80 8.27 28.16
C ALA A 326 9.15 7.83 27.57
N THR A 327 9.20 7.61 26.26
CA THR A 327 10.45 7.31 25.54
C THR A 327 11.40 8.50 25.52
N GLU A 328 10.91 9.72 25.26
CA GLU A 328 11.71 10.96 25.25
C GLU A 328 12.38 11.22 26.61
N TYR A 329 11.65 11.02 27.70
CA TYR A 329 12.17 11.17 29.07
C TYR A 329 12.86 9.92 29.61
N HIS A 330 13.13 8.91 28.76
CA HIS A 330 13.84 7.67 29.12
C HIS A 330 13.22 6.95 30.33
N LEU A 331 11.89 6.95 30.44
CA LEU A 331 11.15 6.31 31.54
C LEU A 331 10.97 4.80 31.35
N LEU A 332 11.21 4.32 30.13
CA LEU A 332 11.14 2.92 29.73
C LEU A 332 12.54 2.40 29.40
N PRO A 333 12.79 1.08 29.49
CA PRO A 333 14.03 0.48 29.02
C PRO A 333 14.34 0.88 27.56
N GLU A 334 15.60 1.19 27.26
CA GLU A 334 16.04 1.60 25.91
C GLU A 334 15.76 0.53 24.84
N ASP A 335 15.70 -0.74 25.24
CA ASP A 335 15.44 -1.88 24.36
C ASP A 335 13.98 -2.36 24.38
N LEU A 336 13.06 -1.58 24.97
CA LEU A 336 11.62 -1.84 24.97
C LEU A 336 10.92 -0.92 23.97
N THR A 337 10.18 -1.51 23.04
CA THR A 337 9.28 -0.78 22.14
C THR A 337 7.89 -1.38 22.21
N LEU A 338 6.87 -0.53 22.33
CA LEU A 338 5.48 -0.94 22.44
C LEU A 338 4.79 -0.78 21.09
N LEU A 339 4.25 -1.88 20.54
CA LEU A 339 3.55 -1.87 19.25
C LEU A 339 2.12 -2.39 19.40
N TRP A 340 1.20 -1.79 18.65
CA TRP A 340 -0.20 -2.25 18.60
C TRP A 340 -0.38 -3.48 17.72
N GLY A 341 -1.34 -4.32 18.09
CA GLY A 341 -1.86 -5.36 17.22
C GLY A 341 -2.52 -4.77 15.97
N ALA A 342 -2.36 -5.42 14.81
CA ALA A 342 -2.94 -4.99 13.56
C ALA A 342 -4.48 -5.07 13.54
N LYS A 343 -5.04 -6.02 14.30
CA LYS A 343 -6.48 -6.25 14.39
C LYS A 343 -6.97 -6.18 15.84
N PRO A 344 -8.21 -5.74 16.06
CA PRO A 344 -8.79 -5.77 17.39
C PRO A 344 -9.08 -7.22 17.81
N ILE A 345 -9.21 -7.42 19.12
CA ILE A 345 -9.56 -8.69 19.70
C ILE A 345 -10.91 -9.14 19.13
N GLN A 346 -10.99 -10.39 18.72
CA GLN A 346 -12.26 -11.02 18.41
C GLN A 346 -12.87 -11.65 19.67
N ASP A 347 -14.15 -11.41 19.86
CA ASP A 347 -14.90 -12.04 20.95
C ASP A 347 -14.95 -13.56 20.72
N PRO A 348 -14.46 -14.38 21.68
CA PRO A 348 -14.44 -15.83 21.55
C PRO A 348 -15.81 -16.47 21.33
N LYS A 349 -16.90 -15.82 21.79
CA LYS A 349 -18.26 -16.36 21.71
C LYS A 349 -18.98 -15.93 20.45
N THR A 350 -18.89 -14.64 20.10
CA THR A 350 -19.64 -14.08 18.98
C THR A 350 -18.85 -14.07 17.67
N ARG A 351 -17.54 -14.33 17.71
CA ARG A 351 -16.60 -14.20 16.57
C ARG A 351 -16.63 -12.83 15.88
N LYS A 352 -17.19 -11.82 16.55
CA LYS A 352 -17.18 -10.45 16.05
C LYS A 352 -15.92 -9.73 16.53
N LEU A 353 -15.38 -8.88 15.67
CA LEU A 353 -14.30 -7.97 16.04
C LEU A 353 -14.82 -6.97 17.07
N THR A 354 -14.09 -6.82 18.17
CA THR A 354 -14.33 -5.76 19.15
C THR A 354 -13.69 -4.45 18.67
N ASN A 355 -13.73 -3.42 19.51
CA ASN A 355 -12.97 -2.17 19.33
C ASN A 355 -11.73 -2.10 20.24
N ILE A 356 -11.29 -3.24 20.78
CA ILE A 356 -10.20 -3.33 21.74
C ILE A 356 -8.97 -3.87 21.04
N TYR A 357 -7.85 -3.16 21.15
CA TYR A 357 -6.56 -3.53 20.59
C TYR A 357 -5.60 -4.00 21.69
N GLU A 358 -4.75 -4.96 21.34
CA GLU A 358 -3.68 -5.46 22.18
C GLU A 358 -2.40 -4.66 21.96
N LEU A 359 -1.73 -4.30 23.05
CA LEU A 359 -0.42 -3.69 23.05
C LEU A 359 0.62 -4.77 23.35
N TYR A 360 1.67 -4.83 22.53
CA TYR A 360 2.73 -5.84 22.60
C TYR A 360 4.06 -5.21 23.00
N ALA A 361 4.81 -5.89 23.85
CA ALA A 361 6.14 -5.47 24.26
C ALA A 361 7.22 -6.14 23.40
N ILE A 362 7.81 -5.35 22.51
CA ILE A 362 8.84 -5.77 21.57
C ILE A 362 10.22 -5.48 22.17
N ARG A 363 11.11 -6.44 22.06
CA ARG A 363 12.50 -6.28 22.48
C ARG A 363 13.34 -5.84 21.29
N THR A 364 13.78 -4.60 21.31
CA THR A 364 14.66 -4.04 20.30
C THR A 364 16.13 -4.21 20.69
N ASN A 365 17.04 -3.79 19.82
CA ASN A 365 18.48 -3.78 20.10
C ASN A 365 19.01 -2.36 19.94
N ARG A 366 20.25 -2.11 20.39
CA ARG A 366 20.91 -0.80 20.26
C ARG A 366 21.01 -0.30 18.81
N ALA A 367 20.92 -1.19 17.84
CA ALA A 367 20.94 -0.84 16.42
C ALA A 367 19.54 -0.54 15.86
N MET A 368 18.48 -0.70 16.64
CA MET A 368 17.08 -0.69 16.21
C MET A 368 16.81 -1.54 14.95
N LYS A 369 17.54 -2.65 14.80
CA LYS A 369 17.39 -3.57 13.68
C LYS A 369 16.59 -4.80 14.10
N PRO A 370 15.67 -5.30 13.26
CA PRO A 370 14.91 -6.51 13.55
C PRO A 370 15.85 -7.72 13.67
N ASP A 371 15.45 -8.71 14.48
CA ASP A 371 16.21 -9.95 14.63
C ASP A 371 16.26 -10.74 13.30
N LEU A 372 15.19 -10.63 12.50
CA LEU A 372 15.14 -11.11 11.12
C LEU A 372 14.28 -10.16 10.28
N SER A 373 14.74 -9.84 9.06
CA SER A 373 14.02 -9.01 8.07
C SER A 373 13.25 -9.88 7.08
N GLY A 374 12.17 -9.36 6.51
CA GLY A 374 11.37 -10.01 5.48
C GLY A 374 12.09 -10.32 4.17
N ASP A 375 13.28 -9.75 3.93
CA ASP A 375 14.10 -9.99 2.73
C ASP A 375 14.46 -11.46 2.53
N VAL A 376 14.43 -12.27 3.60
CA VAL A 376 14.70 -13.70 3.54
C VAL A 376 13.50 -14.53 3.05
N VAL A 377 12.30 -13.93 2.98
CA VAL A 377 11.08 -14.62 2.56
C VAL A 377 11.08 -14.74 1.04
N THR A 378 11.11 -15.98 0.55
CA THR A 378 11.14 -16.30 -0.89
C THR A 378 9.75 -16.57 -1.45
N SER A 379 8.83 -17.05 -0.62
CA SER A 379 7.45 -17.30 -1.01
C SER A 379 6.51 -17.13 0.19
N ALA A 380 5.35 -16.53 -0.05
CA ALA A 380 4.22 -16.52 0.87
C ALA A 380 2.97 -17.07 0.16
N LYS A 381 2.14 -17.84 0.87
CA LYS A 381 0.88 -18.38 0.35
C LYS A 381 -0.20 -18.32 1.42
N ALA A 382 -1.40 -17.89 1.02
CA ALA A 382 -2.58 -18.08 1.84
C ALA A 382 -2.88 -19.58 1.95
N ASP A 383 -3.04 -20.05 3.16
CA ASP A 383 -3.38 -21.43 3.50
C ASP A 383 -4.49 -21.42 4.55
N VAL A 384 -5.13 -22.56 4.75
CA VAL A 384 -6.14 -22.73 5.80
C VAL A 384 -5.60 -23.77 6.77
N ASP A 385 -5.53 -23.42 8.05
CA ASP A 385 -5.15 -24.41 9.05
C ASP A 385 -6.31 -25.41 9.23
N HIS A 386 -6.06 -26.67 8.84
CA HIS A 386 -7.01 -27.77 8.97
C HIS A 386 -6.83 -28.56 10.27
N ASN A 387 -5.79 -28.26 11.06
CA ASN A 387 -5.46 -29.02 12.26
C ASN A 387 -6.38 -28.74 13.45
N ARG A 388 -7.16 -27.65 13.41
CA ARG A 388 -8.18 -27.34 14.43
C ARG A 388 -9.53 -27.92 14.02
N LEU A 389 -9.95 -29.00 14.70
CA LEU A 389 -11.22 -29.67 14.48
C LEU A 389 -12.40 -28.67 14.59
N GLY A 390 -13.00 -28.32 13.46
CA GLY A 390 -14.21 -27.49 13.39
C GLY A 390 -14.00 -25.99 13.14
N SER A 391 -12.80 -25.50 12.84
CA SER A 391 -12.60 -24.11 12.38
C SER A 391 -11.44 -23.99 11.40
N ALA A 392 -11.78 -23.80 10.13
CA ALA A 392 -10.87 -23.39 9.08
C ALA A 392 -10.44 -21.93 9.34
N GLU A 393 -9.26 -21.72 9.92
CA GLU A 393 -8.68 -20.39 10.14
C GLU A 393 -7.69 -20.07 9.01
N PRO A 394 -7.97 -19.05 8.17
CA PRO A 394 -7.03 -18.62 7.15
C PRO A 394 -5.73 -18.11 7.79
N GLN A 395 -4.59 -18.53 7.25
CA GLN A 395 -3.25 -18.13 7.67
C GLN A 395 -2.38 -17.83 6.45
N VAL A 396 -1.27 -17.13 6.66
CA VAL A 396 -0.27 -16.92 5.61
C VAL A 396 0.96 -17.74 5.92
N SER A 397 1.14 -18.83 5.17
CA SER A 397 2.37 -19.62 5.19
C SER A 397 3.49 -18.88 4.47
N MET A 398 4.70 -18.94 5.01
CA MET A 398 5.90 -18.34 4.42
C MET A 398 7.05 -19.34 4.39
N THR A 399 7.86 -19.24 3.35
CA THR A 399 9.08 -20.02 3.16
C THR A 399 10.27 -19.07 3.01
N MET A 400 11.29 -19.31 3.81
CA MET A 400 12.52 -18.53 3.84
C MET A 400 13.61 -19.16 2.95
N ASN A 401 14.60 -18.35 2.55
CA ASN A 401 15.83 -18.86 1.94
C ASN A 401 16.72 -19.58 2.99
N GLN A 402 17.83 -20.17 2.54
CA GLN A 402 18.72 -20.94 3.41
C GLN A 402 19.31 -20.13 4.57
N GLU A 403 19.71 -18.88 4.31
CA GLU A 403 20.27 -17.98 5.32
C GLU A 403 19.22 -17.61 6.39
N GLY A 404 18.02 -17.22 5.95
CA GLY A 404 16.89 -16.92 6.81
C GLY A 404 16.48 -18.12 7.66
N ALA A 405 16.46 -19.32 7.08
CA ALA A 405 16.16 -20.55 7.81
C ALA A 405 17.15 -20.81 8.96
N GLN A 406 18.44 -20.53 8.76
CA GLN A 406 19.46 -20.68 9.80
C GLN A 406 19.29 -19.64 10.91
N ILE A 407 19.07 -18.37 10.54
CA ILE A 407 18.83 -17.29 11.51
C ILE A 407 17.55 -17.57 12.30
N TRP A 408 16.49 -18.00 11.64
CA TRP A 408 15.21 -18.36 12.24
C TRP A 408 15.31 -19.56 13.19
N ALA A 409 16.07 -20.60 12.82
CA ALA A 409 16.34 -21.74 13.68
C ALA A 409 17.01 -21.31 14.99
N ARG A 410 18.05 -20.47 14.91
CA ARG A 410 18.70 -19.91 16.09
C ARG A 410 17.75 -19.04 16.92
N LEU A 411 17.00 -18.16 16.27
CA LEU A 411 16.07 -17.24 16.94
C LEU A 411 14.98 -18.00 17.72
N THR A 412 14.41 -19.03 17.09
CA THR A 412 13.40 -19.90 17.72
C THR A 412 13.99 -20.74 18.85
N LYS A 413 15.19 -21.29 18.68
CA LYS A 413 15.91 -22.02 19.73
C LYS A 413 16.16 -21.18 20.98
N GLU A 414 16.56 -19.92 20.80
CA GLU A 414 16.80 -18.99 21.91
C GLU A 414 15.50 -18.48 22.57
N SER A 415 14.37 -18.61 21.88
CA SER A 415 13.06 -18.06 22.31
C SER A 415 12.06 -19.14 22.71
N ILE A 416 12.49 -20.38 22.99
CA ILE A 416 11.61 -21.47 23.43
C ILE A 416 10.85 -21.04 24.71
N GLY A 417 9.53 -21.18 24.69
CA GLY A 417 8.63 -20.75 25.76
C GLY A 417 8.31 -19.25 25.74
N ARG A 418 8.83 -18.49 24.78
CA ARG A 418 8.57 -17.05 24.58
C ARG A 418 7.92 -16.80 23.22
N SER A 419 7.36 -15.62 23.03
CA SER A 419 6.78 -15.22 21.74
C SER A 419 7.83 -14.62 20.82
N ILE A 420 7.61 -14.78 19.51
CA ILE A 420 8.28 -13.96 18.50
C ILE A 420 7.19 -13.15 17.81
N ALA A 421 7.29 -11.83 17.86
CA ALA A 421 6.36 -10.94 17.19
C ALA A 421 6.70 -10.87 15.70
N ILE A 422 5.67 -11.06 14.87
CA ILE A 422 5.70 -10.82 13.44
C ILE A 422 5.05 -9.45 13.21
N VAL A 423 5.89 -8.48 12.91
CA VAL A 423 5.52 -7.08 12.70
C VAL A 423 5.51 -6.80 11.21
N LEU A 424 4.48 -6.11 10.74
CA LEU A 424 4.41 -5.61 9.36
C LEU A 424 4.03 -4.14 9.42
N ASP A 425 4.83 -3.29 8.81
CA ASP A 425 4.58 -1.84 8.71
C ASP A 425 4.34 -1.19 10.10
N GLY A 426 5.05 -1.67 11.14
CA GLY A 426 4.99 -1.13 12.50
C GLY A 426 3.84 -1.65 13.37
N VAL A 427 3.01 -2.56 12.87
CA VAL A 427 1.94 -3.20 13.66
C VAL A 427 2.17 -4.71 13.80
N VAL A 428 1.82 -5.27 14.95
CA VAL A 428 1.97 -6.71 15.24
C VAL A 428 0.82 -7.47 14.61
N TYR A 429 1.11 -8.32 13.63
CA TYR A 429 0.09 -9.18 13.03
C TYR A 429 -0.14 -10.44 13.85
N SER A 430 0.93 -11.00 14.39
CA SER A 430 0.87 -12.16 15.26
C SER A 430 2.08 -12.21 16.19
N ALA A 431 1.92 -12.81 17.36
CA ALA A 431 3.01 -13.07 18.30
C ALA A 431 2.91 -14.50 18.85
N PRO A 432 3.10 -15.53 18.00
CA PRO A 432 3.00 -16.92 18.44
C PRO A 432 4.11 -17.29 19.43
N ASN A 433 3.78 -18.17 20.37
CA ASN A 433 4.76 -18.77 21.27
C ASN A 433 5.58 -19.84 20.54
N VAL A 434 6.90 -19.81 20.74
CA VAL A 434 7.82 -20.80 20.20
C VAL A 434 7.84 -22.03 21.11
N ASN A 435 7.38 -23.16 20.60
CA ASN A 435 7.37 -24.42 21.35
C ASN A 435 8.62 -25.26 21.10
N ASN A 436 9.14 -25.25 19.88
CA ASN A 436 10.31 -26.01 19.45
C ASN A 436 11.15 -25.19 18.46
N GLU A 437 12.43 -25.54 18.31
CA GLU A 437 13.32 -24.99 17.28
C GLU A 437 12.78 -25.32 15.87
N ILE A 438 12.73 -24.31 14.99
CA ILE A 438 12.24 -24.45 13.61
C ILE A 438 13.42 -24.38 12.64
N THR A 439 13.90 -25.54 12.19
CA THR A 439 15.06 -25.63 11.28
C THR A 439 14.71 -25.58 9.79
N GLY A 440 13.43 -25.80 9.43
CA GLY A 440 12.99 -25.93 8.04
C GLY A 440 12.70 -24.62 7.29
N GLY A 441 12.85 -23.45 7.93
CA GLY A 441 12.60 -22.15 7.30
C GLY A 441 11.15 -21.88 6.89
N ASN A 442 10.21 -22.71 7.35
CA ASN A 442 8.78 -22.54 7.11
C ASN A 442 8.11 -22.01 8.38
N SER A 443 7.29 -20.96 8.23
CA SER A 443 6.53 -20.36 9.33
C SER A 443 5.14 -19.95 8.83
N SER A 444 4.25 -19.61 9.75
CA SER A 444 2.93 -19.06 9.39
C SER A 444 2.60 -17.83 10.22
N ILE A 445 2.00 -16.84 9.55
CA ILE A 445 1.31 -15.72 10.20
C ILE A 445 -0.12 -16.17 10.42
N THR A 446 -0.43 -16.48 11.66
CA THR A 446 -1.78 -16.79 12.12
C THR A 446 -2.49 -15.53 12.59
N GLY A 447 -3.82 -15.54 12.56
CA GLY A 447 -4.62 -14.40 12.97
C GLY A 447 -6.02 -14.49 12.39
N ASN A 448 -6.82 -13.47 12.64
CA ASN A 448 -8.23 -13.46 12.27
C ASN A 448 -8.40 -12.95 10.85
N PHE A 449 -7.76 -13.63 9.89
CA PHE A 449 -7.82 -13.27 8.48
C PHE A 449 -9.06 -13.87 7.82
N THR A 450 -9.63 -13.12 6.90
CA THR A 450 -10.45 -13.69 5.84
C THR A 450 -9.54 -14.32 4.78
N ILE A 451 -10.10 -15.21 3.95
CA ILE A 451 -9.35 -15.81 2.82
C ILE A 451 -8.83 -14.71 1.89
N GLU A 452 -9.60 -13.65 1.67
CA GLU A 452 -9.21 -12.55 0.80
C GLU A 452 -8.04 -11.75 1.39
N GLU A 453 -8.10 -11.41 2.68
CA GLU A 453 -7.01 -10.70 3.37
C GLU A 453 -5.72 -11.52 3.44
N ALA A 454 -5.83 -12.84 3.66
CA ALA A 454 -4.67 -13.72 3.65
C ALA A 454 -3.99 -13.77 2.27
N ASN A 455 -4.79 -13.77 1.19
CA ASN A 455 -4.27 -13.70 -0.18
C ASN A 455 -3.61 -12.35 -0.48
N ASP A 456 -4.22 -11.24 -0.06
CA ASP A 456 -3.62 -9.91 -0.23
C ASP A 456 -2.31 -9.78 0.51
N LEU A 457 -2.28 -10.21 1.77
CA LEU A 457 -1.07 -10.21 2.57
C LEU A 457 0.02 -11.08 1.92
N ALA A 458 -0.31 -12.28 1.47
CA ALA A 458 0.63 -13.14 0.73
C ALA A 458 1.16 -12.47 -0.55
N ASN A 459 0.30 -11.79 -1.31
CA ASN A 459 0.70 -11.06 -2.52
C ASN A 459 1.64 -9.89 -2.20
N VAL A 460 1.34 -9.14 -1.14
CA VAL A 460 2.16 -8.03 -0.64
C VAL A 460 3.53 -8.54 -0.18
N LEU A 461 3.60 -9.63 0.59
CA LEU A 461 4.87 -10.22 1.02
C LEU A 461 5.71 -10.76 -0.16
N ASN A 462 5.09 -11.40 -1.16
CA ASN A 462 5.79 -11.89 -2.34
C ASN A 462 6.31 -10.78 -3.27
N SER A 463 5.76 -9.57 -3.17
CA SER A 463 6.21 -8.44 -3.98
C SER A 463 7.48 -7.76 -3.44
N GLY A 464 7.88 -8.10 -2.22
CA GLY A 464 9.02 -7.51 -1.52
C GLY A 464 8.66 -6.23 -0.77
N LYS A 465 9.61 -5.81 0.09
CA LYS A 465 9.52 -4.55 0.84
C LYS A 465 9.80 -3.37 -0.09
N MET A 466 9.13 -2.25 0.15
CA MET A 466 9.47 -0.97 -0.47
C MET A 466 10.63 -0.33 0.31
N GLU A 467 11.57 0.30 -0.40
CA GLU A 467 12.68 1.02 0.24
C GLU A 467 12.18 2.24 1.04
N THR A 468 11.05 2.81 0.64
CA THR A 468 10.35 3.85 1.40
C THR A 468 8.84 3.78 1.14
N SER A 469 8.07 4.30 2.09
CA SER A 469 6.61 4.34 2.03
C SER A 469 6.13 5.26 0.91
N VAL A 470 4.95 4.97 0.34
CA VAL A 470 4.26 5.83 -0.62
C VAL A 470 2.97 6.35 -0.03
N VAL A 471 2.64 7.60 -0.33
CA VAL A 471 1.39 8.23 0.07
C VAL A 471 0.57 8.58 -1.17
N ILE A 472 -0.75 8.47 -1.06
CA ILE A 472 -1.66 8.92 -2.11
C ILE A 472 -1.74 10.45 -2.04
N GLU A 473 -1.29 11.11 -3.10
CA GLU A 473 -1.39 12.57 -3.24
C GLU A 473 -2.70 12.98 -3.91
N GLN A 474 -3.15 12.19 -4.88
CA GLN A 474 -4.42 12.38 -5.56
C GLN A 474 -5.07 11.03 -5.89
N GLU A 475 -6.38 10.96 -5.74
CA GLU A 475 -7.18 9.78 -6.07
C GLU A 475 -8.47 10.22 -6.79
N ASN A 476 -8.78 9.55 -7.91
CA ASN A 476 -10.04 9.67 -8.61
C ASN A 476 -10.62 8.26 -8.83
N VAL A 477 -11.85 8.02 -8.36
CA VAL A 477 -12.56 6.74 -8.54
C VAL A 477 -13.69 6.93 -9.53
N VAL A 478 -13.72 6.10 -10.58
CA VAL A 478 -14.79 6.08 -11.59
C VAL A 478 -15.61 4.82 -11.41
N GLY A 479 -16.90 4.96 -11.12
CA GLY A 479 -17.79 3.81 -10.93
C GLY A 479 -18.00 3.00 -12.22
N PRO A 480 -18.11 1.65 -12.15
CA PRO A 480 -18.28 0.79 -13.33
C PRO A 480 -19.60 1.03 -14.08
N THR A 481 -20.62 1.59 -13.42
CA THR A 481 -21.92 1.92 -14.04
C THR A 481 -21.82 3.09 -15.04
N LEU A 482 -21.01 4.10 -14.73
CA LEU A 482 -20.72 5.22 -15.63
C LEU A 482 -19.95 4.75 -16.87
N GLY A 483 -19.01 3.82 -16.69
CA GLY A 483 -18.26 3.20 -17.78
C GLY A 483 -19.15 2.37 -18.71
N LYS A 484 -20.00 1.49 -18.16
CA LYS A 484 -20.92 0.67 -18.97
C LYS A 484 -21.86 1.52 -19.84
N ALA A 485 -22.43 2.59 -19.29
CA ALA A 485 -23.27 3.51 -20.05
C ALA A 485 -22.50 4.19 -21.19
N SER A 486 -21.27 4.63 -20.92
CA SER A 486 -20.39 5.28 -21.89
C SER A 486 -19.94 4.33 -23.01
N ILE A 487 -19.62 3.07 -22.67
CA ILE A 487 -19.34 2.01 -23.65
C ILE A 487 -20.55 1.80 -24.56
N GLN A 488 -21.73 1.60 -23.99
CA GLN A 488 -22.92 1.30 -24.76
C GLN A 488 -23.29 2.44 -25.71
N ALA A 489 -23.25 3.68 -25.22
CA ALA A 489 -23.47 4.86 -26.05
C ALA A 489 -22.41 5.02 -27.15
N GLY A 490 -21.13 4.76 -26.83
CA GLY A 490 -20.02 4.80 -27.79
C GLY A 490 -20.15 3.76 -28.89
N ILE A 491 -20.45 2.50 -28.55
CA ILE A 491 -20.64 1.41 -29.52
C ILE A 491 -21.87 1.67 -30.40
N ILE A 492 -22.99 2.13 -29.82
CA ILE A 492 -24.19 2.46 -30.61
C ILE A 492 -23.90 3.61 -31.58
N SER A 493 -23.23 4.67 -31.12
CA SER A 493 -22.87 5.81 -31.97
C SER A 493 -21.93 5.39 -33.10
N PHE A 494 -20.93 4.57 -32.79
CA PHE A 494 -20.01 4.00 -33.78
C PHE A 494 -20.73 3.12 -34.79
N ALA A 495 -21.62 2.22 -34.36
CA ALA A 495 -22.38 1.35 -35.25
C ALA A 495 -23.29 2.14 -36.20
N ILE A 496 -23.98 3.17 -35.70
CA ILE A 496 -24.81 4.05 -36.51
C ILE A 496 -23.96 4.80 -37.54
N ALA A 497 -22.83 5.39 -37.13
CA ALA A 497 -21.92 6.10 -38.02
C ALA A 497 -21.37 5.19 -39.13
N LEU A 498 -20.96 3.96 -38.78
CA LEU A 498 -20.45 2.97 -39.71
C LEU A 498 -21.52 2.53 -40.72
N VAL A 499 -22.76 2.28 -40.29
CA VAL A 499 -23.86 1.94 -41.20
C VAL A 499 -24.19 3.10 -42.14
N LEU A 500 -24.26 4.33 -41.63
CA LEU A 500 -24.50 5.52 -42.46
C LEU A 500 -23.40 5.72 -43.50
N LEU A 501 -22.14 5.51 -43.11
CA LEU A 501 -21.00 5.59 -44.03
C LEU A 501 -21.05 4.48 -45.10
N MET A 502 -21.39 3.25 -44.71
CA MET A 502 -21.56 2.15 -45.67
C MET A 502 -22.66 2.42 -46.70
N VAL A 503 -23.79 2.98 -46.25
CA VAL A 503 -24.89 3.40 -47.13
C VAL A 503 -24.42 4.53 -48.05
N TYR A 504 -23.72 5.53 -47.51
CA TYR A 504 -23.18 6.63 -48.30
C TYR A 504 -22.21 6.15 -49.39
N MET A 505 -21.30 5.22 -49.08
CA MET A 505 -20.37 4.64 -50.06
C MET A 505 -21.10 3.94 -51.21
N CYS A 506 -22.14 3.17 -50.89
CA CYS A 506 -22.97 2.51 -51.91
C CYS A 506 -23.76 3.51 -52.77
N LEU A 507 -24.22 4.62 -52.20
CA LEU A 507 -24.95 5.67 -52.92
C LEU A 507 -24.02 6.52 -53.80
N ALA A 508 -22.83 6.89 -53.29
CA ALA A 508 -21.90 7.78 -53.98
C ALA A 508 -21.09 7.08 -55.07
N TYR A 509 -20.62 5.85 -54.83
CA TYR A 509 -19.75 5.09 -55.76
C TYR A 509 -20.50 3.98 -56.52
N GLY A 510 -21.78 3.78 -56.25
CA GLY A 510 -22.58 2.67 -56.78
C GLY A 510 -22.44 1.39 -55.94
N PHE A 511 -23.39 0.48 -56.09
CA PHE A 511 -23.53 -0.68 -55.19
C PHE A 511 -22.31 -1.62 -55.23
N ILE A 512 -21.82 -1.98 -56.41
CA ILE A 512 -20.71 -2.94 -56.54
C ILE A 512 -19.38 -2.33 -56.06
N PRO A 513 -18.95 -1.14 -56.52
CA PRO A 513 -17.71 -0.52 -56.02
C PRO A 513 -17.80 -0.13 -54.55
N GLY A 514 -18.95 0.37 -54.10
CA GLY A 514 -19.20 0.72 -52.70
C GLY A 514 -19.12 -0.49 -51.75
N MET A 515 -19.65 -1.65 -52.15
CA MET A 515 -19.51 -2.88 -51.36
C MET A 515 -18.07 -3.37 -51.25
N ILE A 516 -17.26 -3.20 -52.31
CA ILE A 516 -15.82 -3.53 -52.27
C ILE A 516 -15.08 -2.59 -51.31
N ALA A 517 -15.38 -1.29 -51.34
CA ALA A 517 -14.83 -0.32 -50.40
C ALA A 517 -15.24 -0.63 -48.94
N ASN A 518 -16.51 -0.95 -48.71
CA ASN A 518 -17.01 -1.33 -47.38
C ASN A 518 -16.31 -2.60 -46.85
N LEU A 519 -16.06 -3.59 -47.71
CA LEU A 519 -15.28 -4.77 -47.34
C LEU A 519 -13.84 -4.40 -46.94
N ALA A 520 -13.19 -3.52 -47.69
CA ALA A 520 -11.85 -3.04 -47.37
C ALA A 520 -11.81 -2.31 -46.02
N LEU A 521 -12.84 -1.52 -45.71
CA LEU A 521 -12.99 -0.82 -44.44
C LEU A 521 -13.16 -1.80 -43.26
N ILE A 522 -13.98 -2.84 -43.40
CA ILE A 522 -14.12 -3.88 -42.36
C ILE A 522 -12.78 -4.60 -42.14
N VAL A 523 -12.08 -4.95 -43.22
CA VAL A 523 -10.76 -5.57 -43.15
C VAL A 523 -9.75 -4.65 -42.45
N ASN A 524 -9.77 -3.35 -42.76
CA ASN A 524 -8.92 -2.36 -42.09
C ASN A 524 -9.23 -2.25 -40.60
N SER A 525 -10.51 -2.22 -40.22
CA SER A 525 -10.95 -2.22 -38.82
C SER A 525 -10.49 -3.48 -38.07
N PHE A 526 -10.60 -4.65 -38.70
CA PHE A 526 -10.11 -5.92 -38.17
C PHE A 526 -8.60 -5.89 -37.89
N PHE A 527 -7.78 -5.41 -38.84
CA PHE A 527 -6.34 -5.28 -38.63
C PHE A 527 -6.00 -4.25 -37.57
N THR A 528 -6.69 -3.11 -37.54
CA THR A 528 -6.46 -2.05 -36.55
C THR A 528 -6.71 -2.56 -35.13
N LEU A 529 -7.85 -3.22 -34.91
CA LEU A 529 -8.18 -3.83 -33.61
C LEU A 529 -7.24 -4.99 -33.26
N GLY A 530 -6.88 -5.82 -34.23
CA GLY A 530 -5.96 -6.94 -34.02
C GLY A 530 -4.55 -6.49 -33.65
N ILE A 531 -4.05 -5.43 -34.26
CA ILE A 531 -2.75 -4.84 -33.94
C ILE A 531 -2.78 -4.20 -32.55
N LEU A 532 -3.82 -3.44 -32.21
CA LEU A 532 -4.00 -2.89 -30.86
C LEU A 532 -4.03 -3.98 -29.79
N ALA A 533 -4.77 -5.07 -30.05
CA ALA A 533 -4.81 -6.23 -29.15
C ALA A 533 -3.43 -6.87 -29.01
N SER A 534 -2.65 -7.00 -30.10
CA SER A 534 -1.31 -7.60 -30.06
C SER A 534 -0.30 -6.80 -29.23
N PHE A 535 -0.48 -5.48 -29.12
CA PHE A 535 0.36 -4.61 -28.29
C PHE A 535 -0.16 -4.45 -26.86
N ASN A 536 -1.24 -5.16 -26.48
CA ASN A 536 -1.95 -4.94 -25.21
C ASN A 536 -2.33 -3.47 -24.99
N ALA A 537 -2.66 -2.75 -26.06
CA ALA A 537 -3.06 -1.36 -25.98
C ALA A 537 -4.40 -1.22 -25.24
N VAL A 538 -4.51 -0.18 -24.42
CA VAL A 538 -5.73 0.13 -23.67
C VAL A 538 -6.65 1.00 -24.52
N LEU A 539 -7.85 0.51 -24.80
CA LEU A 539 -8.89 1.23 -25.52
C LEU A 539 -9.64 2.16 -24.55
N THR A 540 -9.44 3.47 -24.70
CA THR A 540 -10.16 4.52 -23.96
C THR A 540 -11.33 5.08 -24.78
N LEU A 541 -12.16 5.94 -24.18
CA LEU A 541 -13.24 6.62 -24.92
C LEU A 541 -12.69 7.52 -26.04
N SER A 542 -11.58 8.22 -25.77
CA SER A 542 -10.84 8.97 -26.80
C SER A 542 -10.23 8.05 -27.86
N GLY A 543 -9.78 6.85 -27.48
CA GLY A 543 -9.32 5.82 -28.41
C GLY A 543 -10.43 5.35 -29.36
N ILE A 544 -11.65 5.14 -28.87
CA ILE A 544 -12.81 4.81 -29.71
C ILE A 544 -13.12 5.96 -30.68
N ALA A 545 -13.09 7.21 -30.22
CA ALA A 545 -13.28 8.38 -31.10
C ALA A 545 -12.19 8.45 -32.19
N GLY A 546 -10.94 8.18 -31.83
CA GLY A 546 -9.83 8.07 -32.79
C GLY A 546 -10.07 6.97 -33.82
N LEU A 547 -10.54 5.80 -33.41
CA LEU A 547 -10.91 4.72 -34.33
C LEU A 547 -12.01 5.16 -35.30
N VAL A 548 -13.06 5.84 -34.82
CA VAL A 548 -14.12 6.40 -35.68
C VAL A 548 -13.53 7.37 -36.71
N LEU A 549 -12.63 8.26 -36.29
CA LEU A 549 -11.98 9.22 -37.18
C LEU A 549 -11.12 8.52 -38.23
N THR A 550 -10.30 7.53 -37.84
CA THR A 550 -9.48 6.76 -38.80
C THR A 550 -10.33 6.03 -39.83
N LEU A 551 -11.50 5.55 -39.42
CA LEU A 551 -12.45 4.82 -40.26
C LEU A 551 -13.19 5.74 -41.25
N GLY A 552 -13.31 7.03 -40.94
CA GLY A 552 -13.81 8.03 -41.90
C GLY A 552 -12.74 8.54 -42.88
N MET A 553 -11.46 8.44 -42.53
CA MET A 553 -10.34 8.82 -43.41
C MET A 553 -9.89 7.69 -44.35
N ALA A 554 -10.00 6.44 -43.89
CA ALA A 554 -9.68 5.23 -44.66
C ALA A 554 -10.79 4.90 -45.66
#